data_AF-A0A969K7W0-F1
#
_entry.id   AF-A0A969K7W0-F1
#
_cell.length_a   1.000
_cell.length_b   1.000
_cell.length_c   1.000
_cell.angle_alpha   90.00
_cell.angle_beta   90.00
_cell.angle_gamma   90.00
#
_symmetry.space_group_name_H-M   'P 1'
#
loop_
_entity.id
_entity.type
_entity.pdbx_description
1 polymer ?
#
loop_
_entity_poly.entity_id
_entity_poly.type
_entity_poly.pdbx_seq_one_letter_code
_entity_poly.pdbx_strand_id
1 'polypeptide(L)'
;MEPHLHESLRARALSSAALRHGRQAHRRARRVPFLGPANWDPKDPVSGFSLFPVSDDTNPDDPGGPNGKKFATNSYEFFRSLKLCALSLLESAQGGTNGTRVAGTQLGGWDHHDGQGTLTGIHPDLMSWLAYGMRSLYIVLSGQATDPRGYASIWDDTTVITLTEFGRTSRENGSLGTDHANALGVLAAGGRINGGVYNCDGSTWEQGVMFGVEGRYLEHRTDYRAIAWEILRDHMGADLATREAIFPGYGSLGLDAQELGLVHL
;
A
#
# COMPACT_ATOMS: atom_id res chain seq x y z
N MET A 1 -25.93 46.82 19.30
CA MET A 1 -26.00 47.21 17.88
C MET A 1 -26.08 45.92 17.10
N GLU A 2 -27.20 45.72 16.43
CA GLU A 2 -27.73 44.48 15.85
C GLU A 2 -26.80 43.74 14.87
N PRO A 3 -26.97 42.41 14.71
CA PRO A 3 -26.42 41.61 13.62
C PRO A 3 -27.40 41.55 12.43
N HIS A 4 -26.94 41.79 11.20
CA HIS A 4 -27.76 41.63 10.00
C HIS A 4 -27.66 40.21 9.43
N LEU A 5 -28.78 39.49 9.53
CA LEU A 5 -29.18 38.34 8.74
C LEU A 5 -29.35 38.71 7.26
N HIS A 6 -29.04 37.78 6.35
CA HIS A 6 -29.90 37.54 5.19
C HIS A 6 -29.90 36.05 4.82
N GLU A 7 -31.03 35.43 5.10
CA GLU A 7 -31.43 34.09 4.69
C GLU A 7 -32.18 34.16 3.34
N SER A 8 -32.24 33.01 2.67
CA SER A 8 -33.27 32.54 1.73
C SER A 8 -32.80 32.30 0.29
N LEU A 9 -32.84 31.03 -0.10
CA LEU A 9 -33.63 30.55 -1.23
C LEU A 9 -33.89 29.04 -1.04
N ARG A 10 -35.12 28.72 -0.64
CA ARG A 10 -35.68 27.37 -0.64
C ARG A 10 -36.27 27.10 -2.03
N ALA A 11 -36.02 25.91 -2.58
CA ALA A 11 -36.91 25.29 -3.56
C ALA A 11 -37.21 23.86 -3.11
N ARG A 12 -38.51 23.53 -3.06
CA ARG A 12 -39.08 22.27 -2.56
C ARG A 12 -39.45 21.35 -3.73
N ALA A 13 -39.08 20.07 -3.57
CA ALA A 13 -39.81 18.83 -3.89
C ALA A 13 -40.21 18.48 -5.34
N LEU A 14 -40.02 17.21 -5.71
CA LEU A 14 -41.10 16.23 -5.96
C LEU A 14 -40.55 14.79 -6.13
N SER A 15 -41.36 13.82 -5.68
CA SER A 15 -41.13 12.37 -5.59
C SER A 15 -41.46 11.58 -6.87
N SER A 16 -40.99 10.32 -7.00
CA SER A 16 -41.89 9.16 -7.20
C SER A 16 -41.17 7.80 -7.08
N ALA A 17 -41.96 6.76 -6.80
CA ALA A 17 -41.64 5.44 -6.30
C ALA A 17 -41.22 4.33 -7.31
N ALA A 18 -40.64 3.27 -6.73
CA ALA A 18 -40.83 1.84 -6.97
C ALA A 18 -40.45 1.19 -8.32
N LEU A 19 -39.48 0.27 -8.30
CA LEU A 19 -39.37 -0.85 -9.24
C LEU A 19 -38.84 -2.16 -8.59
N ARG A 20 -39.81 -3.07 -8.33
CA ARG A 20 -39.84 -4.53 -8.61
C ARG A 20 -38.94 -5.52 -7.86
N HIS A 21 -39.64 -6.41 -7.14
CA HIS A 21 -39.24 -7.76 -6.76
C HIS A 21 -38.98 -8.69 -7.96
N GLY A 22 -37.90 -9.48 -7.86
CA GLY A 22 -37.70 -10.72 -8.62
C GLY A 22 -37.11 -11.80 -7.70
N ARG A 23 -37.87 -12.87 -7.44
CA ARG A 23 -37.36 -14.08 -6.75
C ARG A 23 -36.47 -14.85 -7.72
N GLN A 24 -35.22 -15.12 -7.36
CA GLN A 24 -34.39 -16.13 -8.03
C GLN A 24 -34.34 -17.42 -7.23
N ALA A 25 -34.52 -18.54 -7.94
CA ALA A 25 -34.53 -19.89 -7.41
C ALA A 25 -33.10 -20.33 -7.00
N HIS A 26 -32.94 -20.77 -5.76
CA HIS A 26 -31.69 -21.36 -5.27
C HIS A 26 -31.48 -22.75 -5.89
N ARG A 27 -30.61 -22.84 -6.91
CA ARG A 27 -29.89 -24.09 -7.20
C ARG A 27 -28.87 -24.30 -6.09
N ARG A 28 -28.97 -25.42 -5.35
CA ARG A 28 -27.92 -25.86 -4.42
C ARG A 28 -26.65 -26.13 -5.22
N ALA A 29 -25.70 -25.20 -5.14
CA ALA A 29 -24.33 -25.44 -5.57
C ALA A 29 -23.77 -26.61 -4.75
N ARG A 30 -23.22 -27.62 -5.44
CA ARG A 30 -22.42 -28.67 -4.80
C ARG A 30 -21.30 -27.99 -4.03
N ARG A 31 -21.17 -28.30 -2.73
CA ARG A 31 -19.99 -27.91 -1.94
C ARG A 31 -18.80 -28.67 -2.51
N VAL A 32 -17.98 -27.99 -3.31
CA VAL A 32 -16.58 -28.36 -3.47
C VAL A 32 -15.92 -28.10 -2.11
N PRO A 33 -15.14 -29.04 -1.55
CA PRO A 33 -14.43 -28.80 -0.30
C PRO A 33 -13.55 -27.56 -0.44
N PHE A 34 -13.71 -26.61 0.48
CA PHE A 34 -12.82 -25.47 0.61
C PHE A 34 -11.45 -25.99 1.10
N LEU A 35 -10.56 -26.29 0.16
CA LEU A 35 -9.12 -26.45 0.41
C LEU A 35 -8.58 -25.05 0.72
N GLY A 36 -8.70 -24.63 1.97
CA GLY A 36 -8.54 -23.23 2.35
C GLY A 36 -7.17 -22.59 2.07
N PRO A 37 -7.07 -21.26 2.24
CA PRO A 37 -5.89 -20.42 1.94
C PRO A 37 -4.58 -20.79 2.67
N ALA A 38 -4.64 -21.65 3.69
CA ALA A 38 -3.49 -22.03 4.49
C ALA A 38 -2.45 -22.88 3.73
N ASN A 39 -2.88 -23.71 2.78
CA ASN A 39 -2.02 -24.72 2.15
C ASN A 39 -1.42 -24.31 0.80
N TRP A 40 -1.81 -23.16 0.26
CA TRP A 40 -1.20 -22.66 -0.99
C TRP A 40 0.15 -22.03 -0.68
N ASP A 41 1.23 -22.58 -1.20
CA ASP A 41 2.59 -22.07 -1.04
C ASP A 41 3.14 -21.70 -2.43
N PRO A 42 2.79 -20.51 -2.94
CA PRO A 42 3.23 -20.11 -4.26
C PRO A 42 4.74 -19.99 -4.28
N LYS A 43 5.34 -20.60 -5.30
CA LYS A 43 6.78 -20.62 -5.48
C LYS A 43 7.20 -19.58 -6.50
N ASP A 44 8.38 -19.04 -6.26
CA ASP A 44 9.11 -18.30 -7.25
C ASP A 44 9.31 -19.16 -8.51
N PRO A 45 8.91 -18.68 -9.71
CA PRO A 45 9.01 -19.48 -10.92
C PRO A 45 10.46 -19.74 -11.36
N VAL A 46 11.42 -18.93 -10.89
CA VAL A 46 12.84 -19.06 -11.22
C VAL A 46 13.55 -19.92 -10.18
N SER A 47 13.40 -19.60 -8.90
CA SER A 47 14.17 -20.22 -7.83
C SER A 47 13.46 -21.42 -7.18
N GLY A 48 12.14 -21.52 -7.28
CA GLY A 48 11.34 -22.56 -6.61
C GLY A 48 11.13 -22.33 -5.11
N PHE A 49 11.66 -21.24 -4.54
CA PHE A 49 11.49 -20.91 -3.12
C PHE A 49 10.12 -20.30 -2.84
N SER A 50 9.67 -20.39 -1.58
CA SER A 50 8.37 -19.82 -1.19
C SER A 50 8.37 -18.31 -1.36
N LEU A 51 7.35 -17.76 -2.03
CA LEU A 51 7.12 -16.32 -2.09
C LEU A 51 6.62 -15.78 -0.75
N PHE A 52 6.04 -16.62 0.11
CA PHE A 52 5.58 -16.24 1.44
C PHE A 52 6.10 -17.22 2.49
N PRO A 53 7.37 -17.07 2.92
CA PRO A 53 7.97 -17.91 3.95
C PRO A 53 7.28 -17.67 5.30
N VAL A 54 6.47 -18.63 5.74
CA VAL A 54 5.65 -18.55 6.97
C VAL A 54 6.06 -19.57 8.04
N SER A 55 7.03 -20.41 7.72
CA SER A 55 7.65 -21.42 8.58
C SER A 55 9.05 -21.74 8.07
N ASP A 56 9.85 -22.42 8.90
CA ASP A 56 11.19 -22.88 8.52
C ASP A 56 11.18 -23.81 7.29
N ASP A 57 10.16 -24.66 7.16
CA ASP A 57 10.00 -25.56 6.01
C ASP A 57 9.83 -24.77 4.69
N THR A 58 9.18 -23.60 4.76
CA THR A 58 8.96 -22.70 3.62
C THR A 58 10.07 -21.66 3.46
N ASN A 59 11.02 -21.60 4.40
CA ASN A 59 12.12 -20.65 4.47
C ASN A 59 13.49 -21.36 4.63
N PRO A 60 13.85 -22.28 3.73
CA PRO A 60 15.19 -22.88 3.75
C PRO A 60 16.25 -21.84 3.36
N ASP A 61 17.52 -22.12 3.69
CA ASP A 61 18.64 -21.29 3.25
C ASP A 61 18.70 -21.22 1.71
N ASP A 62 18.88 -20.01 1.19
CA ASP A 62 18.89 -19.72 -0.25
C ASP A 62 20.08 -18.83 -0.66
N PRO A 63 21.33 -19.33 -0.61
CA PRO A 63 22.52 -18.49 -0.84
C PRO A 63 22.62 -17.91 -2.25
N GLY A 64 21.91 -18.49 -3.22
CA GLY A 64 21.97 -18.12 -4.64
C GLY A 64 20.66 -17.60 -5.22
N GLY A 65 19.59 -17.53 -4.44
CA GLY A 65 18.27 -17.12 -4.88
C GLY A 65 17.79 -15.84 -4.21
N PRO A 66 16.52 -15.48 -4.44
CA PRO A 66 16.00 -14.16 -4.11
C PRO A 66 15.89 -13.88 -2.61
N ASN A 67 15.96 -14.91 -1.75
CA ASN A 67 16.00 -14.73 -0.30
C ASN A 67 17.42 -14.43 0.20
N GLY A 68 18.47 -14.90 -0.50
CA GLY A 68 19.90 -14.73 -0.17
C GLY A 68 20.36 -15.43 1.12
N LYS A 69 19.51 -15.43 2.15
CA LYS A 69 19.66 -16.08 3.45
C LYS A 69 18.27 -16.38 4.03
N LYS A 70 18.20 -17.32 4.96
CA LYS A 70 16.97 -17.56 5.72
C LYS A 70 16.51 -16.29 6.44
N PHE A 71 15.24 -15.91 6.26
CA PHE A 71 14.65 -14.81 7.05
C PHE A 71 14.49 -15.20 8.52
N ALA A 72 14.57 -14.23 9.42
CA ALA A 72 14.33 -14.46 10.84
C ALA A 72 12.87 -14.83 11.09
N THR A 73 12.61 -15.65 12.11
CA THR A 73 11.26 -16.21 12.38
C THR A 73 10.22 -15.14 12.71
N ASN A 74 10.64 -13.97 13.21
CA ASN A 74 9.76 -12.83 13.46
C ASN A 74 9.25 -12.15 12.15
N SER A 75 9.83 -12.46 10.99
CA SER A 75 9.32 -12.01 9.69
C SER A 75 8.08 -12.79 9.22
N TYR A 76 7.84 -13.99 9.76
CA TYR A 76 6.81 -14.90 9.24
C TYR A 76 5.40 -14.34 9.35
N GLU A 77 5.12 -13.53 10.37
CA GLU A 77 3.80 -12.90 10.50
C GLU A 77 3.55 -11.85 9.41
N PHE A 78 4.58 -11.07 9.06
CA PHE A 78 4.49 -10.13 7.94
C PHE A 78 4.19 -10.88 6.63
N PHE A 79 4.95 -11.94 6.32
CA PHE A 79 4.73 -12.73 5.11
C PHE A 79 3.38 -13.47 5.11
N ARG A 80 2.92 -13.95 6.26
CA ARG A 80 1.59 -14.57 6.42
C ARG A 80 0.49 -13.57 6.12
N SER A 81 0.56 -12.38 6.72
CA SER A 81 -0.43 -11.33 6.49
C SER A 81 -0.40 -10.81 5.05
N LEU A 82 0.79 -10.67 4.45
CA LEU A 82 0.95 -10.28 3.05
C LEU A 82 0.34 -11.32 2.09
N LYS A 83 0.56 -12.61 2.37
CA LYS A 83 -0.09 -13.73 1.65
C LYS A 83 -1.61 -13.65 1.73
N LEU A 84 -2.15 -13.35 2.91
CA LEU A 84 -3.60 -13.21 3.10
C LEU A 84 -4.15 -12.00 2.33
N CYS A 85 -3.41 -10.89 2.23
CA CYS A 85 -3.77 -9.75 1.39
C CYS A 85 -3.85 -10.15 -0.09
N ALA A 86 -2.81 -10.78 -0.61
CA ALA A 86 -2.77 -11.22 -2.01
C ALA A 86 -3.91 -12.19 -2.34
N LEU A 87 -4.13 -13.20 -1.48
CA LEU A 87 -5.23 -14.15 -1.62
C LEU A 87 -6.60 -13.48 -1.59
N SER A 88 -6.80 -12.52 -0.68
CA SER A 88 -8.08 -11.84 -0.56
C SER A 88 -8.43 -11.05 -1.82
N LEU A 89 -7.43 -10.40 -2.43
CA LEU A 89 -7.57 -9.68 -3.71
C LEU A 89 -7.83 -10.64 -4.87
N LEU A 90 -7.06 -11.72 -5.00
CA LEU A 90 -7.22 -12.72 -6.06
C LEU A 90 -8.59 -13.42 -6.02
N GLU A 91 -9.04 -13.81 -4.83
CA GLU A 91 -10.37 -14.40 -4.63
C GLU A 91 -11.49 -13.41 -4.97
N SER A 92 -11.34 -12.13 -4.60
CA SER A 92 -12.30 -11.07 -4.95
C SER A 92 -12.43 -10.91 -6.46
N ALA A 93 -11.30 -10.84 -7.16
CA ALA A 93 -11.24 -10.63 -8.61
C ALA A 93 -11.87 -11.78 -9.42
N GLN A 94 -11.86 -13.02 -8.90
CA GLN A 94 -12.49 -14.16 -9.55
C GLN A 94 -14.00 -14.28 -9.31
N GLY A 95 -14.63 -13.24 -8.75
CA GLY A 95 -16.05 -13.28 -8.39
C GLY A 95 -16.32 -14.06 -7.11
N GLY A 96 -15.29 -14.25 -6.27
CA GLY A 96 -15.44 -14.73 -4.90
C GLY A 96 -16.30 -13.77 -4.08
N THR A 97 -16.93 -14.30 -3.02
CA THR A 97 -17.93 -13.54 -2.25
C THR A 97 -17.32 -12.58 -1.22
N ASN A 98 -15.99 -12.46 -1.13
CA ASN A 98 -15.34 -11.65 -0.09
C ASN A 98 -15.39 -10.14 -0.40
N GLY A 99 -15.54 -9.74 -1.67
CA GLY A 99 -15.64 -8.33 -2.10
C GLY A 99 -14.45 -7.46 -1.72
N THR A 100 -13.27 -8.04 -1.49
CA THR A 100 -12.07 -7.30 -1.08
C THR A 100 -11.64 -6.34 -2.19
N ARG A 101 -11.55 -5.05 -1.85
CA ARG A 101 -11.03 -3.99 -2.74
C ARG A 101 -9.75 -3.35 -2.22
N VAL A 102 -9.58 -3.37 -0.90
CA VAL A 102 -8.40 -2.87 -0.20
C VAL A 102 -8.03 -3.92 0.83
N ALA A 103 -6.75 -4.28 0.86
CA ALA A 103 -6.16 -5.13 1.88
C ALA A 103 -4.87 -4.49 2.36
N GLY A 104 -4.57 -4.62 3.65
CA GLY A 104 -3.43 -3.98 4.28
C GLY A 104 -2.74 -4.92 5.27
N THR A 105 -1.44 -4.76 5.38
CA THR A 105 -0.60 -5.41 6.38
C THR A 105 0.41 -4.41 6.92
N GLN A 106 1.12 -4.78 7.98
CA GLN A 106 2.19 -3.98 8.55
C GLN A 106 3.46 -4.83 8.69
N LEU A 107 4.60 -4.19 8.45
CA LEU A 107 5.91 -4.69 8.85
C LEU A 107 6.38 -3.84 10.02
N GLY A 108 6.44 -4.42 11.22
CA GLY A 108 6.94 -3.73 12.41
C GLY A 108 8.46 -3.72 12.50
N GLY A 109 8.99 -3.11 13.57
CA GLY A 109 10.43 -3.09 13.87
C GLY A 109 11.16 -1.83 13.38
N TRP A 110 10.46 -0.90 12.74
CA TRP A 110 11.07 0.32 12.22
C TRP A 110 11.45 1.33 13.28
N ASP A 111 10.83 1.33 14.47
CA ASP A 111 11.07 2.31 15.54
C ASP A 111 12.33 2.00 16.38
N HIS A 112 13.48 2.00 15.71
CA HIS A 112 14.79 1.97 16.36
C HIS A 112 15.46 3.34 16.22
N HIS A 113 16.35 3.69 17.15
CA HIS A 113 17.00 5.02 17.24
C HIS A 113 18.53 4.95 17.13
N ASP A 114 19.04 3.77 16.78
CA ASP A 114 20.45 3.48 16.57
C ASP A 114 20.60 2.47 15.42
N GLY A 115 21.83 2.36 14.90
CA GLY A 115 22.21 1.30 13.97
C GLY A 115 21.48 1.36 12.62
N GLN A 116 20.91 2.51 12.23
CA GLN A 116 20.47 2.73 10.85
C GLN A 116 21.67 2.86 9.91
N GLY A 117 21.53 2.46 8.64
CA GLY A 117 22.56 2.66 7.61
C GLY A 117 23.73 1.67 7.64
N THR A 118 23.68 0.65 8.49
CA THR A 118 24.65 -0.45 8.51
C THR A 118 24.38 -1.47 7.40
N LEU A 119 25.40 -2.27 7.04
CA LEU A 119 25.25 -3.36 6.06
C LEU A 119 24.58 -4.62 6.65
N THR A 120 24.53 -4.71 7.98
CA THR A 120 23.95 -5.84 8.72
C THR A 120 23.14 -5.33 9.91
N GLY A 121 22.21 -6.15 10.41
CA GLY A 121 21.36 -5.81 11.54
C GLY A 121 19.91 -5.53 11.14
N ILE A 122 19.16 -4.93 12.07
CA ILE A 122 17.70 -4.83 11.99
C ILE A 122 17.26 -4.06 10.74
N HIS A 123 17.84 -2.89 10.47
CA HIS A 123 17.42 -2.05 9.34
C HIS A 123 17.56 -2.73 7.97
N PRO A 124 18.75 -3.26 7.58
CA PRO A 124 18.88 -3.97 6.32
C PRO A 124 18.05 -5.26 6.27
N ASP A 125 17.81 -5.92 7.41
CA ASP A 125 16.91 -7.09 7.46
C ASP A 125 15.46 -6.69 7.14
N LEU A 126 14.93 -5.64 7.76
CA LEU A 126 13.58 -5.12 7.47
C LEU A 126 13.44 -4.68 6.01
N MET A 127 14.47 -4.00 5.46
CA MET A 127 14.50 -3.60 4.05
C MET A 127 14.48 -4.80 3.12
N SER A 128 15.22 -5.86 3.46
CA SER A 128 15.21 -7.12 2.71
C SER A 128 13.84 -7.79 2.74
N TRP A 129 13.16 -7.83 3.90
CA TRP A 129 11.84 -8.43 4.01
C TRP A 129 10.78 -7.64 3.23
N LEU A 130 10.84 -6.30 3.30
CA LEU A 130 9.96 -5.43 2.50
C LEU A 130 10.19 -5.65 1.00
N ALA A 131 11.44 -5.63 0.54
CA ALA A 131 11.78 -5.84 -0.87
C ALA A 131 11.31 -7.22 -1.37
N TYR A 132 11.53 -8.26 -0.57
CA TYR A 132 11.06 -9.61 -0.90
C TYR A 132 9.53 -9.67 -0.95
N GLY A 133 8.85 -9.07 0.03
CA GLY A 133 7.39 -8.99 0.05
C GLY A 133 6.81 -8.28 -1.18
N MET A 134 7.37 -7.13 -1.57
CA MET A 134 6.94 -6.39 -2.77
C MET A 134 7.12 -7.22 -4.05
N ARG A 135 8.25 -7.93 -4.15
CA ARG A 135 8.52 -8.86 -5.26
C ARG A 135 7.53 -10.04 -5.27
N SER A 136 7.23 -10.61 -4.11
CA SER A 136 6.26 -11.70 -3.97
C SER A 136 4.85 -11.28 -4.37
N LEU A 137 4.42 -10.07 -3.98
CA LEU A 137 3.18 -9.49 -4.46
C LEU A 137 3.15 -9.38 -5.98
N TYR A 138 4.20 -8.82 -6.59
CA TYR A 138 4.29 -8.72 -8.05
C TYR A 138 4.15 -10.08 -8.73
N ILE A 139 4.92 -11.09 -8.34
CA ILE A 139 4.90 -12.43 -8.96
C ILE A 139 3.52 -13.08 -8.82
N VAL A 140 2.90 -12.95 -7.66
CA VAL A 140 1.59 -13.55 -7.40
C VAL A 140 0.48 -12.83 -8.15
N LEU A 141 0.43 -11.50 -8.08
CA LEU A 141 -0.64 -10.70 -8.65
C LEU A 141 -0.52 -10.57 -10.18
N SER A 142 0.68 -10.73 -10.74
CA SER A 142 0.90 -10.82 -12.19
C SER A 142 0.56 -12.20 -12.79
N GLY A 143 0.20 -13.18 -11.94
CA GLY A 143 -0.11 -14.55 -12.36
C GLY A 143 1.12 -15.39 -12.73
N GLN A 144 2.32 -14.96 -12.36
CA GLN A 144 3.55 -15.75 -12.57
C GLN A 144 3.67 -16.92 -11.60
N ALA A 145 3.05 -16.81 -10.42
CA ALA A 145 2.97 -17.91 -9.47
C ALA A 145 1.95 -18.97 -9.93
N THR A 146 2.35 -20.24 -9.89
CA THR A 146 1.43 -21.35 -10.14
C THR A 146 0.45 -21.53 -8.96
N ASP A 147 -0.85 -21.56 -9.25
CA ASP A 147 -1.90 -21.93 -8.30
C ASP A 147 -2.87 -22.94 -8.94
N PRO A 148 -3.22 -24.06 -8.28
CA PRO A 148 -4.21 -25.01 -8.78
C PRO A 148 -5.61 -24.39 -9.01
N ARG A 149 -5.92 -23.25 -8.41
CA ARG A 149 -7.14 -22.46 -8.63
C ARG A 149 -7.10 -21.66 -9.93
N GLY A 150 -5.92 -21.47 -10.52
CA GLY A 150 -5.76 -20.77 -11.79
C GLY A 150 -6.14 -19.29 -11.71
N TYR A 151 -5.58 -18.57 -10.73
CA TYR A 151 -5.80 -17.13 -10.62
C TYR A 151 -5.37 -16.38 -11.88
N ALA A 152 -6.24 -15.48 -12.36
CA ALA A 152 -5.89 -14.57 -13.43
C ALA A 152 -4.97 -13.46 -12.89
N SER A 153 -4.15 -12.89 -13.77
CA SER A 153 -3.37 -11.68 -13.44
C SER A 153 -4.32 -10.54 -13.10
N ILE A 154 -4.02 -9.83 -12.01
CA ILE A 154 -4.71 -8.62 -11.57
C ILE A 154 -3.75 -7.45 -11.33
N TRP A 155 -2.47 -7.60 -11.70
CA TRP A 155 -1.44 -6.58 -11.47
C TRP A 155 -1.78 -5.24 -12.13
N ASP A 156 -2.35 -5.28 -13.34
CA ASP A 156 -2.78 -4.09 -14.09
C ASP A 156 -3.99 -3.38 -13.46
N ASP A 157 -4.67 -4.04 -12.51
CA ASP A 157 -5.76 -3.48 -11.71
C ASP A 157 -5.43 -3.52 -10.21
N THR A 158 -4.14 -3.46 -9.85
CA THR A 158 -3.70 -3.39 -8.46
C THR A 158 -2.70 -2.28 -8.26
N THR A 159 -2.89 -1.50 -7.20
CA THR A 159 -1.90 -0.56 -6.66
C THR A 159 -1.48 -1.00 -5.25
N VAL A 160 -0.17 -1.01 -5.02
CA VAL A 160 0.48 -1.26 -3.74
C VAL A 160 1.22 0.00 -3.33
N ILE A 161 0.96 0.50 -2.12
CA ILE A 161 1.70 1.61 -1.52
C ILE A 161 2.20 1.26 -0.13
N THR A 162 3.33 1.84 0.26
CA THR A 162 3.83 1.79 1.64
C THR A 162 3.59 3.12 2.34
N LEU A 163 3.12 3.08 3.56
CA LEU A 163 2.99 4.26 4.43
C LEU A 163 3.71 3.99 5.74
N THR A 164 4.22 5.05 6.36
CA THR A 164 4.82 5.04 7.70
C THR A 164 4.26 6.21 8.49
N GLU A 165 4.18 6.09 9.80
CA GLU A 165 3.67 7.15 10.69
C GLU A 165 4.69 8.28 10.88
N PHE A 166 5.97 7.97 10.70
CA PHE A 166 7.06 8.92 10.86
C PHE A 166 8.17 8.70 9.81
N GLY A 167 8.82 9.80 9.48
CA GLY A 167 10.10 9.86 8.78
C GLY A 167 11.28 9.84 9.72
N ARG A 168 12.49 10.05 9.18
CA ARG A 168 13.75 10.07 9.95
C ARG A 168 14.46 11.40 9.86
N THR A 169 15.06 11.84 10.97
CA THR A 169 15.86 13.06 10.95
C THR A 169 17.05 12.93 10.02
N SER A 170 17.34 13.98 9.25
CA SER A 170 18.54 14.02 8.40
C SER A 170 19.81 14.17 9.23
N ARG A 171 19.70 14.80 10.41
CA ARG A 171 20.78 14.90 11.39
C ARG A 171 20.81 13.66 12.28
N GLU A 172 22.02 13.14 12.50
CA GLU A 172 22.29 12.05 13.45
C GLU A 172 21.97 12.48 14.90
N ASN A 173 21.42 11.57 15.69
CA ASN A 173 21.16 11.75 17.12
C ASN A 173 22.37 11.35 17.99
N GLY A 174 22.28 11.49 19.30
CA GLY A 174 23.38 11.18 20.23
C GLY A 174 23.75 9.69 20.32
N SER A 175 22.94 8.80 19.73
CA SER A 175 23.10 7.35 19.77
C SER A 175 23.66 6.78 18.46
N LEU A 176 24.23 7.62 17.58
CA LEU A 176 24.69 7.23 16.25
C LEU A 176 23.55 6.66 15.38
N GLY A 177 22.36 7.24 15.52
CA GLY A 177 21.17 6.90 14.74
C GLY A 177 20.34 8.12 14.38
N THR A 178 19.03 7.96 14.22
CA THR A 178 18.11 9.03 13.83
C THR A 178 16.86 9.06 14.71
N ASP A 179 16.29 10.25 14.88
CA ASP A 179 15.01 10.44 15.58
C ASP A 179 13.85 10.46 14.57
N HIS A 180 12.63 10.60 15.08
CA HIS A 180 11.44 10.77 14.25
C HIS A 180 11.44 12.14 13.55
N ALA A 181 10.91 12.19 12.33
CA ALA A 181 10.71 13.39 11.54
C ALA A 181 9.40 13.31 10.76
N ASN A 182 9.02 14.40 10.09
CA ASN A 182 7.74 14.46 9.36
C ASN A 182 7.85 13.98 7.91
N ALA A 183 9.00 14.20 7.26
CA ALA A 183 9.22 13.79 5.88
C ALA A 183 9.59 12.29 5.77
N LEU A 184 8.81 11.55 4.99
CA LEU A 184 8.95 10.11 4.78
C LEU A 184 9.08 9.76 3.29
N GLY A 185 9.49 8.52 3.01
CA GLY A 185 9.43 7.94 1.67
C GLY A 185 8.17 7.09 1.49
N VAL A 186 7.50 7.24 0.35
CA VAL A 186 6.42 6.35 -0.11
C VAL A 186 6.96 5.52 -1.27
N LEU A 187 6.92 4.19 -1.12
CA LEU A 187 7.13 3.27 -2.23
C LEU A 187 5.75 2.93 -2.82
N ALA A 188 5.64 3.01 -4.14
CA ALA A 188 4.43 2.65 -4.87
C ALA A 188 4.78 1.68 -6.01
N ALA A 189 3.91 0.70 -6.23
CA ALA A 189 4.02 -0.26 -7.32
C ALA A 189 2.63 -0.67 -7.79
N GLY A 190 2.50 -1.07 -9.04
CA GLY A 190 1.24 -1.49 -9.63
C GLY A 190 1.31 -1.35 -11.14
N GLY A 191 0.45 -2.06 -11.88
CA GLY A 191 0.47 -1.95 -13.34
C GLY A 191 0.05 -0.57 -13.83
N ARG A 192 -0.64 0.22 -12.98
CA ARG A 192 -1.04 1.61 -13.29
C ARG A 192 -0.17 2.73 -12.75
N ILE A 193 0.89 2.38 -12.04
CA ILE A 193 1.78 3.39 -11.45
C ILE A 193 2.74 3.92 -12.51
N ASN A 194 2.81 5.25 -12.64
CA ASN A 194 3.84 5.96 -13.38
C ASN A 194 5.15 5.85 -12.59
N GLY A 195 6.01 4.92 -13.03
CA GLY A 195 7.29 4.67 -12.40
C GLY A 195 8.23 5.87 -12.46
N GLY A 196 9.02 6.06 -11.40
CA GLY A 196 9.97 7.15 -11.30
C GLY A 196 10.34 7.46 -9.85
N VAL A 197 11.22 8.44 -9.67
CA VAL A 197 11.49 9.05 -8.37
C VAL A 197 10.92 10.46 -8.42
N TYR A 198 9.94 10.74 -7.57
CA TYR A 198 9.31 12.05 -7.49
C TYR A 198 10.12 12.96 -6.56
N ASN A 199 10.02 14.28 -6.76
CA ASN A 199 10.78 15.28 -6.00
C ASN A 199 12.31 15.15 -6.09
N CYS A 200 12.85 14.50 -7.12
CA CYS A 200 14.28 14.21 -7.25
C CYS A 200 15.11 15.25 -8.03
N ASP A 201 14.50 16.31 -8.55
CA ASP A 201 15.22 17.37 -9.26
C ASP A 201 15.93 18.30 -8.27
N GLY A 202 17.23 18.05 -8.08
CA GLY A 202 18.10 18.83 -7.20
C GLY A 202 18.21 20.31 -7.57
N SER A 203 17.93 20.70 -8.80
CA SER A 203 17.92 22.12 -9.19
C SER A 203 16.77 22.91 -8.57
N THR A 204 15.72 22.21 -8.11
CA THR A 204 14.57 22.80 -7.39
C THR A 204 14.76 22.84 -5.87
N TRP A 205 15.91 22.40 -5.37
CA TRP A 205 16.17 22.29 -3.93
C TRP A 205 16.82 23.56 -3.39
N GLU A 206 16.20 24.12 -2.35
CA GLU A 206 16.79 25.23 -1.61
C GLU A 206 18.07 24.78 -0.90
N GLN A 207 19.03 25.69 -0.77
CA GLN A 207 20.26 25.41 -0.05
C GLN A 207 19.96 25.07 1.41
N GLY A 208 20.44 23.91 1.88
CA GLY A 208 20.24 23.48 3.26
C GLY A 208 18.90 22.79 3.55
N VAL A 209 18.11 22.48 2.52
CA VAL A 209 16.76 21.89 2.65
C VAL A 209 16.70 20.63 3.53
N MET A 210 17.79 19.83 3.58
CA MET A 210 17.90 18.65 4.46
C MET A 210 17.75 18.97 5.95
N PHE A 211 17.95 20.22 6.36
CA PHE A 211 17.86 20.66 7.75
C PHE A 211 16.86 21.82 7.92
N GLY A 212 15.94 21.99 6.96
CA GLY A 212 15.03 23.13 6.91
C GLY A 212 14.07 23.23 8.11
N VAL A 213 13.73 22.09 8.73
CA VAL A 213 12.87 22.05 9.92
C VAL A 213 13.73 21.97 11.17
N GLU A 214 13.60 22.99 12.01
CA GLU A 214 14.28 23.10 13.31
C GLU A 214 15.82 22.94 13.24
N GLY A 215 16.44 23.07 12.06
CA GLY A 215 17.87 22.79 11.87
C GLY A 215 18.22 21.30 11.97
N ARG A 216 17.25 20.39 11.77
CA ARG A 216 17.39 18.96 12.06
C ARG A 216 16.97 18.03 10.94
N TYR A 217 15.93 18.35 10.17
CA TYR A 217 15.37 17.44 9.18
C TYR A 217 14.69 18.14 8.00
N LEU A 218 14.43 17.34 6.96
CA LEU A 218 13.78 17.74 5.72
C LEU A 218 12.29 18.04 5.96
N GLU A 219 11.81 19.16 5.40
CA GLU A 219 10.37 19.42 5.30
C GLU A 219 9.77 18.59 4.16
N HIS A 220 8.59 18.01 4.39
CA HIS A 220 7.89 17.24 3.38
C HIS A 220 7.45 18.14 2.20
N ARG A 221 7.65 17.67 0.96
CA ARG A 221 7.26 18.41 -0.26
C ARG A 221 5.86 18.08 -0.76
N THR A 222 5.41 16.87 -0.47
CA THR A 222 4.13 16.34 -0.91
C THR A 222 3.43 15.77 0.31
N ASP A 223 2.22 16.25 0.56
CA ASP A 223 1.33 15.69 1.55
C ASP A 223 0.85 14.31 1.09
N TYR A 224 0.93 13.31 1.96
CA TYR A 224 0.54 11.93 1.64
C TYR A 224 -0.93 11.81 1.21
N ARG A 225 -1.78 12.76 1.61
CA ARG A 225 -3.19 12.81 1.20
C ARG A 225 -3.33 13.06 -0.29
N ALA A 226 -2.42 13.82 -0.92
CA ALA A 226 -2.42 14.00 -2.37
C ALA A 226 -2.15 12.68 -3.09
N ILE A 227 -1.13 11.94 -2.63
CA ILE A 227 -0.79 10.60 -3.14
C ILE A 227 -1.98 9.64 -2.99
N ALA A 228 -2.58 9.59 -1.81
CA ALA A 228 -3.73 8.72 -1.55
C ALA A 228 -4.97 9.13 -2.37
N TRP A 229 -5.17 10.43 -2.58
CA TRP A 229 -6.28 10.93 -3.39
C TRP A 229 -6.13 10.57 -4.87
N GLU A 230 -4.94 10.68 -5.45
CA GLU A 230 -4.68 10.24 -6.83
C GLU A 230 -5.03 8.76 -7.02
N ILE A 231 -4.65 7.89 -6.08
CA ILE A 231 -4.98 6.47 -6.14
C ILE A 231 -6.50 6.26 -6.05
N LEU A 232 -7.17 6.94 -5.11
CA LEU A 232 -8.62 6.82 -4.97
C LEU A 232 -9.36 7.31 -6.22
N ARG A 233 -8.96 8.45 -6.78
CA ARG A 233 -9.59 9.06 -7.96
C ARG A 233 -9.30 8.27 -9.23
N ASP A 234 -8.02 8.05 -9.53
CA ASP A 234 -7.56 7.61 -10.85
C ASP A 234 -7.47 6.09 -10.98
N HIS A 235 -7.24 5.37 -9.87
CA HIS A 235 -7.27 3.90 -9.86
C HIS A 235 -8.61 3.35 -9.37
N MET A 236 -9.17 3.88 -8.28
CA MET A 236 -10.41 3.34 -7.70
C MET A 236 -11.69 4.01 -8.21
N GLY A 237 -11.59 5.07 -9.03
CA GLY A 237 -12.73 5.75 -9.63
C GLY A 237 -13.57 6.57 -8.64
N ALA A 238 -12.96 7.07 -7.56
CA ALA A 238 -13.65 7.92 -6.60
C ALA A 238 -14.14 9.23 -7.25
N ASP A 239 -15.40 9.57 -7.02
CA ASP A 239 -15.98 10.84 -7.47
C ASP A 239 -15.34 12.00 -6.69
N LEU A 240 -14.97 13.07 -7.39
CA LEU A 240 -14.47 14.31 -6.79
C LEU A 240 -15.39 14.86 -5.69
N ALA A 241 -16.70 14.64 -5.80
CA ALA A 241 -17.67 15.02 -4.77
C ALA A 241 -17.41 14.35 -3.41
N THR A 242 -16.68 13.22 -3.37
CA THR A 242 -16.34 12.49 -2.14
C THR A 242 -15.06 12.98 -1.47
N ARG A 243 -14.25 13.79 -2.16
CA ARG A 243 -12.90 14.18 -1.71
C ARG A 243 -12.89 14.81 -0.33
N GLU A 244 -13.73 15.82 -0.11
CA GLU A 244 -13.78 16.54 1.17
C GLU A 244 -14.36 15.69 2.31
N ALA A 245 -15.09 14.61 1.99
CA ALA A 245 -15.55 13.66 3.00
C ALA A 245 -14.43 12.68 3.41
N ILE A 246 -13.54 12.32 2.48
CA ILE A 246 -12.41 11.42 2.72
C ILE A 246 -11.23 12.17 3.35
N PHE A 247 -10.89 13.34 2.78
CA PHE A 247 -9.82 14.23 3.22
C PHE A 247 -10.38 15.63 3.49
N PRO A 248 -10.93 15.88 4.69
CA PRO A 248 -11.47 17.18 5.04
C PRO A 248 -10.44 18.30 4.87
N GLY A 249 -10.81 19.34 4.12
CA GLY A 249 -9.98 20.51 3.88
C GLY A 249 -9.00 20.36 2.71
N TYR A 250 -9.07 19.29 1.92
CA TYR A 250 -8.14 19.03 0.81
C TYR A 250 -7.97 20.23 -0.12
N GLY A 251 -9.09 20.79 -0.60
CA GLY A 251 -9.06 21.97 -1.47
C GLY A 251 -8.55 23.22 -0.75
N SER A 252 -8.93 23.42 0.51
CA SER A 252 -8.47 24.58 1.30
C SER A 252 -6.98 24.56 1.63
N LEU A 253 -6.39 23.37 1.68
CA LEU A 253 -4.96 23.14 1.87
C LEU A 253 -4.17 23.22 0.56
N GLY A 254 -4.85 23.40 -0.58
CA GLY A 254 -4.20 23.52 -1.89
C GLY A 254 -3.52 22.23 -2.36
N LEU A 255 -3.96 21.06 -1.89
CA LEU A 255 -3.30 19.78 -2.18
C LEU A 255 -3.41 19.36 -3.65
N ASP A 256 -4.35 19.94 -4.40
CA ASP A 256 -4.44 19.83 -5.86
C ASP A 256 -3.11 20.18 -6.57
N ALA A 257 -2.36 21.14 -6.03
CA ALA A 257 -1.08 21.56 -6.61
C ALA A 257 0.10 20.63 -6.26
N GLN A 258 -0.13 19.62 -5.41
CA GLN A 258 0.88 18.67 -4.96
C GLN A 258 0.72 17.28 -5.59
N GLU A 259 -0.29 17.09 -6.44
CA GLU A 259 -0.48 15.85 -7.18
C GLU A 259 0.71 15.58 -8.10
N LEU A 260 1.15 14.33 -8.11
CA LEU A 260 2.36 13.85 -8.74
C LEU A 260 2.10 13.30 -10.15
N GLY A 261 0.84 12.99 -10.49
CA GLY A 261 0.52 12.19 -11.66
C GLY A 261 0.98 10.74 -11.47
N LEU A 262 0.81 10.19 -10.27
CA LEU A 262 1.32 8.89 -9.86
C LEU A 262 0.64 7.73 -10.60
N VAL A 263 -0.61 7.89 -11.00
CA VAL A 263 -1.43 6.85 -11.63
C VAL A 263 -1.78 7.26 -13.06
N HIS A 264 -1.67 6.35 -14.03
CA HIS A 264 -2.15 6.62 -15.38
C HIS A 264 -3.67 6.40 -15.51
N LEU A 265 -4.30 7.16 -16.42
CA LEU A 265 -5.72 7.05 -16.79
C LEU A 265 -5.96 6.04 -17.93
#